data_AF-A0A517NFX0-F1
#
_entry.id   AF-A0A517NFX0-F1
#
_cell.length_a   1.000
_cell.length_b   1.000
_cell.length_c   1.000
_cell.angle_alpha   90.00
_cell.angle_beta   90.00
_cell.angle_gamma   90.00
#
_symmetry.space_group_name_H-M   'P 1'
#
loop_
_entity.id
_entity.type
_entity.pdbx_description
1 polymer ?
#
loop_
_entity_poly.entity_id
_entity_poly.type
_entity_poly.pdbx_seq_one_letter_code
_entity_poly.pdbx_strand_id
1 'polypeptide(L)'
;MTGPSEYIVDFLQTIGRPHKVAKRVVIPHPVMPQFIEALKKNLDLYQGRFGAPTPPPQQPPKPGQRRPTPQEIYDDLKIPDEALSGVYANGVMIGHGASEFGLDFLTSFFPQSAVSARVFVAAGQVPRLLESLQGAVKQLEQRQQGNPPPADPSSESSPEPPANPPPEA
;
A
#
# COMPACT_ATOMS: atom_id res chain seq x y z
N MET A 1 -3.36 -1.51 -2.95
CA MET A 1 -4.35 -1.80 -4.02
C MET A 1 -5.71 -1.32 -3.56
N THR A 2 -6.64 -1.03 -4.48
CA THR A 2 -8.00 -0.58 -4.11
C THR A 2 -9.01 -1.58 -4.66
N GLY A 3 -9.76 -2.21 -3.77
CA GLY A 3 -10.92 -3.04 -4.09
C GLY A 3 -12.20 -2.20 -4.25
N PRO A 4 -13.35 -2.85 -4.53
CA PRO A 4 -14.62 -2.16 -4.75
C PRO A 4 -15.07 -1.28 -3.58
N SER A 5 -14.80 -1.71 -2.33
CA SER A 5 -15.24 -1.04 -1.09
C SER A 5 -14.10 -0.74 -0.10
N GLU A 6 -12.94 -1.37 -0.27
CA GLU A 6 -11.80 -1.21 0.63
C GLU A 6 -10.49 -0.87 -0.09
N TYR A 7 -9.56 -0.31 0.68
CA TYR A 7 -8.15 -0.25 0.37
C TYR A 7 -7.42 -1.44 0.99
N ILE A 8 -6.52 -2.02 0.22
CA ILE A 8 -5.55 -3.03 0.68
C ILE A 8 -4.20 -2.34 0.83
N VAL A 9 -3.72 -2.30 2.07
CA VAL A 9 -2.43 -1.73 2.44
C VAL A 9 -1.48 -2.87 2.81
N ASP A 10 -0.53 -3.15 1.94
CA ASP A 10 0.50 -4.17 2.15
C ASP A 10 1.78 -3.52 2.68
N PHE A 11 2.21 -3.97 3.86
CA PHE A 11 3.50 -3.65 4.44
C PHE A 11 4.48 -4.76 4.08
N LEU A 12 5.55 -4.41 3.39
CA LEU A 12 6.54 -5.36 2.88
C LEU A 12 7.74 -5.45 3.82
N GLN A 13 8.21 -6.66 4.08
CA GLN A 13 9.52 -6.91 4.68
C GLN A 13 10.52 -7.19 3.55
N THR A 14 11.43 -6.25 3.35
CA THR A 14 12.48 -6.31 2.33
C THR A 14 13.85 -6.70 2.90
N ILE A 15 13.93 -6.94 4.21
CA ILE A 15 15.14 -7.44 4.86
C ILE A 15 15.23 -8.95 4.62
N GLY A 16 16.25 -9.37 3.87
CA GLY A 16 16.45 -10.76 3.46
C GLY A 16 15.62 -11.15 2.22
N ARG A 17 16.03 -12.23 1.54
CA ARG A 17 15.29 -12.81 0.41
C ARG A 17 14.67 -14.16 0.83
N PRO A 18 13.47 -14.51 0.33
CA PRO A 18 12.60 -13.71 -0.53
C PRO A 18 11.97 -12.54 0.25
N HIS A 19 11.70 -11.43 -0.45
CA HIS A 19 10.89 -10.37 0.13
C HIS A 19 9.48 -10.92 0.38
N LYS A 20 8.80 -10.43 1.42
CA LYS A 20 7.47 -10.93 1.77
C LYS A 20 6.53 -9.83 2.21
N VAL A 21 5.23 -10.09 2.08
CA VAL A 21 4.21 -9.27 2.74
C VAL A 21 4.27 -9.57 4.23
N ALA A 22 4.67 -8.58 5.03
CA ALA A 22 4.75 -8.69 6.48
C ALA A 22 3.37 -8.60 7.12
N LYS A 23 2.56 -7.63 6.66
CA LYS A 23 1.18 -7.45 7.07
C LYS A 23 0.36 -6.89 5.91
N ARG A 24 -0.87 -7.38 5.79
CA ARG A 24 -1.90 -6.86 4.89
C ARG A 24 -3.03 -6.31 5.75
N VAL A 25 -3.34 -5.03 5.58
CA VAL A 25 -4.44 -4.37 6.29
C VAL A 25 -5.51 -3.95 5.29
N VAL A 26 -6.75 -4.32 5.58
CA VAL A 26 -7.94 -4.00 4.79
C VAL A 26 -8.67 -2.85 5.46
N ILE A 27 -8.75 -1.70 4.79
CA ILE A 27 -9.27 -0.45 5.33
C ILE A 27 -10.46 0.03 4.48
N PRO A 28 -11.66 0.26 5.03
CA PRO A 28 -12.78 0.80 4.28
C PRO A 28 -12.46 2.15 3.62
N HIS A 29 -13.04 2.42 2.44
CA HIS A 29 -12.84 3.70 1.77
C HIS A 29 -13.10 4.94 2.66
N PRO A 30 -14.18 4.99 3.47
CA PRO A 30 -14.46 6.15 4.33
C PRO A 30 -13.44 6.37 5.46
N VAL A 31 -12.68 5.33 5.83
CA VAL A 31 -11.71 5.37 6.94
C VAL A 31 -10.35 5.91 6.45
N MET A 32 -10.00 5.70 5.18
CA MET A 32 -8.70 6.08 4.64
C MET A 32 -8.36 7.58 4.77
N PRO A 33 -9.28 8.54 4.51
CA PRO A 33 -8.99 9.97 4.71
C PRO A 33 -8.59 10.30 6.16
N GLN A 34 -9.28 9.70 7.15
CA GLN A 34 -8.97 9.90 8.57
C GLN A 34 -7.58 9.33 8.92
N PHE A 35 -7.22 8.18 8.35
CA PHE A 35 -5.87 7.64 8.52
C PHE A 35 -4.80 8.58 7.95
N ILE A 36 -5.01 9.09 6.72
CA ILE A 36 -4.07 10.04 6.09
C ILE A 36 -3.89 11.29 6.96
N GLU A 37 -4.98 11.84 7.47
CA GLU A 37 -4.93 13.01 8.35
C GLU A 37 -4.18 12.72 9.66
N ALA A 38 -4.48 11.60 10.31
CA ALA A 38 -3.81 11.18 11.54
C ALA A 38 -2.31 10.96 11.32
N LEU A 39 -1.92 10.34 10.20
CA LEU A 39 -0.52 10.09 9.85
C LEU A 39 0.21 11.40 9.56
N LYS A 40 -0.43 12.32 8.80
CA LYS A 40 0.11 13.66 8.53
C LYS A 40 0.35 14.44 9.82
N LYS A 41 -0.65 14.50 10.71
CA LYS A 41 -0.53 15.19 12.01
C LYS A 41 0.61 14.61 12.85
N ASN A 42 0.75 13.28 12.88
CA ASN A 42 1.84 12.64 13.61
C ASN A 42 3.21 12.92 12.98
N LEU A 43 3.30 13.00 11.65
CA LEU A 43 4.52 13.40 10.96
C LEU A 43 4.90 14.85 11.28
N ASP A 44 3.94 15.77 11.32
CA ASP A 44 4.17 17.18 11.69
C ASP A 44 4.68 17.28 13.14
N LEU A 45 4.07 16.53 14.08
CA LEU A 45 4.52 16.46 15.47
C LEU A 45 5.93 15.87 15.60
N TYR A 46 6.23 14.81 14.85
CA TYR A 46 7.56 14.23 14.78
C TYR A 46 8.58 15.28 14.30
N GLN A 47 8.27 16.01 13.23
CA GLN A 47 9.15 17.02 12.66
C GLN A 47 9.44 18.16 13.63
N GLY A 48 8.42 18.60 14.38
CA GLY A 48 8.61 19.60 15.44
C GLY A 48 9.52 19.14 16.57
N ARG A 49 9.57 17.83 16.86
CA ARG A 49 10.37 17.27 17.96
C ARG A 49 11.77 16.81 17.56
N PHE A 50 11.90 16.20 16.39
CA PHE A 50 13.11 15.49 15.94
C PHE A 50 13.71 16.06 14.64
N GLY A 51 13.04 17.00 13.99
CA GLY A 51 13.40 17.49 12.66
C GLY A 51 12.90 16.59 11.53
N ALA A 52 13.29 16.90 10.30
CA ALA A 52 12.88 16.13 9.13
C ALA A 52 13.36 14.67 9.21
N PRO A 53 12.51 13.66 8.93
CA PRO A 53 12.94 12.27 8.90
C PRO A 53 14.04 12.08 7.85
N THR A 54 15.12 11.38 8.22
CA THR A 54 16.18 11.05 7.25
C THR A 54 15.65 9.99 6.28
N PRO A 55 15.59 10.26 4.97
CA PRO A 55 15.12 9.28 4.02
C PRO A 55 16.06 8.07 3.98
N PRO A 56 15.53 6.86 3.72
CA PRO A 56 16.36 5.67 3.52
C PRO A 56 17.32 5.89 2.35
N PRO A 57 18.54 5.34 2.40
CA PRO A 57 19.48 5.45 1.29
C PRO A 57 18.86 4.86 0.01
N GLN A 58 18.65 5.73 -0.98
CA GLN A 58 18.18 5.32 -2.30
C GLN A 58 19.39 4.82 -3.09
N GLN A 59 19.36 3.56 -3.54
CA GLN A 59 20.35 3.09 -4.50
C GLN A 59 20.13 3.84 -5.81
N PRO A 60 21.14 4.54 -6.36
CA PRO A 60 20.99 5.21 -7.65
C PRO A 60 20.58 4.17 -8.70
N PRO A 61 19.60 4.50 -9.57
CA PRO A 61 19.17 3.57 -10.60
C PRO A 61 20.38 3.20 -11.46
N LYS A 62 20.69 1.90 -11.57
CA LYS A 62 21.74 1.43 -12.47
C LYS A 62 21.34 1.80 -13.90
N PRO A 63 22.21 2.48 -14.68
CA PRO A 63 21.88 2.82 -16.06
C PRO A 63 21.56 1.55 -16.85
N GLY A 64 20.37 1.53 -17.48
CA GLY A 64 19.89 0.38 -18.25
C GLY A 64 18.97 -0.61 -17.52
N GLN A 65 18.77 -0.47 -16.20
CA GLN A 65 17.76 -1.29 -15.51
C GLN A 65 16.35 -0.69 -15.69
N ARG A 66 15.46 -1.45 -16.33
CA ARG A 66 14.02 -1.17 -16.30
C ARG A 66 13.54 -1.19 -14.86
N ARG A 67 12.74 -0.18 -14.47
CA ARG A 67 12.05 -0.19 -13.17
C ARG A 67 11.00 -1.30 -13.21
N PRO A 68 11.00 -2.25 -12.26
CA PRO A 68 9.96 -3.26 -12.20
C PRO A 68 8.59 -2.60 -12.04
N THR A 69 7.60 -3.11 -12.76
CA THR A 69 6.19 -2.77 -12.59
C THR A 69 5.71 -3.21 -11.21
N PRO A 70 4.63 -2.60 -10.66
CA PRO A 70 4.04 -3.07 -9.41
C PRO A 70 3.69 -4.56 -9.43
N GLN A 71 3.23 -5.08 -10.57
CA GLN A 71 2.86 -6.48 -10.72
C GLN A 71 4.08 -7.42 -10.63
N GLU A 72 5.18 -7.10 -11.32
CA GLU A 72 6.43 -7.87 -11.20
C GLU A 72 6.96 -7.87 -9.75
N ILE A 73 6.79 -6.77 -9.02
CA ILE A 73 7.14 -6.73 -7.59
C ILE A 73 6.27 -7.72 -6.81
N TYR A 74 4.98 -7.83 -7.10
CA TYR A 74 4.08 -8.76 -6.43
C TYR A 74 4.36 -10.22 -6.75
N ASP A 75 4.74 -10.55 -7.99
CA ASP A 75 5.10 -11.92 -8.39
C ASP A 75 6.34 -12.43 -7.63
N ASP A 76 7.28 -11.52 -7.32
CA ASP A 76 8.48 -11.81 -6.53
C ASP A 76 8.24 -11.87 -5.02
N LEU A 77 7.05 -11.45 -4.54
CA LEU A 77 6.73 -11.41 -3.11
C LEU A 77 6.14 -12.73 -2.63
N LYS A 78 6.76 -13.31 -1.60
CA LYS A 78 6.12 -14.37 -0.83
C LYS A 78 5.00 -13.77 0.02
N ILE A 79 3.76 -14.22 -0.18
CA ILE A 79 2.64 -13.89 0.70
C ILE A 79 2.43 -15.08 1.64
N PRO A 80 2.77 -14.97 2.95
CA PRO A 80 2.48 -16.04 3.89
C PRO A 80 0.97 -16.18 4.11
N ASP A 81 0.49 -17.39 4.41
CA ASP A 81 -0.93 -17.70 4.56
C ASP A 81 -1.65 -16.75 5.54
N GLU A 82 -0.97 -16.38 6.64
CA GLU A 82 -1.48 -15.43 7.64
C GLU A 82 -1.73 -14.02 7.10
N ALA A 83 -1.04 -13.62 6.03
CA ALA A 83 -1.21 -12.32 5.39
C ALA A 83 -2.12 -12.39 4.16
N LEU A 84 -2.49 -13.59 3.71
CA LEU A 84 -3.25 -13.80 2.47
C LEU A 84 -4.63 -13.14 2.57
N SER A 85 -5.36 -13.40 3.67
CA SER A 85 -6.66 -12.78 3.96
C SER A 85 -6.55 -11.33 4.42
N GLY A 86 -5.40 -10.96 4.99
CA GLY A 86 -5.21 -9.69 5.70
C GLY A 86 -6.04 -9.58 6.98
N VAL A 87 -5.92 -8.42 7.63
CA VAL A 87 -6.73 -8.06 8.80
C VAL A 87 -7.54 -6.81 8.50
N TYR A 88 -8.81 -6.81 8.91
CA TYR A 88 -9.65 -5.62 8.80
C TYR A 88 -9.22 -4.56 9.82
N ALA A 89 -9.38 -3.29 9.47
CA ALA A 89 -9.22 -2.19 10.41
C ALA A 89 -10.15 -1.02 10.04
N ASN A 90 -10.86 -0.50 11.05
CA ASN A 90 -11.72 0.68 10.92
C ASN A 90 -11.17 1.90 11.68
N GLY A 91 -10.00 1.76 12.30
CA GLY A 91 -9.30 2.83 12.96
C GLY A 91 -7.81 2.57 13.04
N VAL A 92 -7.05 3.59 13.44
CA VAL A 92 -5.62 3.49 13.66
C VAL A 92 -5.21 4.43 14.79
N MET A 93 -4.37 3.95 15.68
CA MET A 93 -3.67 4.75 16.67
C MET A 93 -2.19 4.83 16.27
N ILE A 94 -1.65 6.06 16.26
CA ILE A 94 -0.29 6.31 15.77
C ILE A 94 0.52 6.91 16.90
N GLY A 95 1.67 6.30 17.18
CA GLY A 95 2.71 6.84 18.03
C GLY A 95 4.04 6.88 17.28
N HIS A 96 4.99 7.69 17.73
CA HIS A 96 6.31 7.76 17.10
C HIS A 96 7.41 8.02 18.13
N GLY A 97 8.55 7.37 17.90
CA GLY A 97 9.83 7.68 18.53
C GLY A 97 10.74 8.45 17.58
N ALA A 98 12.02 8.58 17.94
CA ALA A 98 13.01 9.26 17.09
C ALA A 98 13.36 8.48 15.79
N SER A 99 13.13 7.17 15.76
CA SER A 99 13.57 6.30 14.65
C SER A 99 12.43 5.60 13.91
N GLU A 100 11.25 5.50 14.52
CA GLU A 100 10.14 4.71 13.99
C GLU A 100 8.77 5.26 14.41
N PHE A 101 7.75 4.89 13.62
CA PHE A 101 6.34 5.11 13.89
C PHE A 101 5.69 3.75 14.16
N GLY A 102 4.94 3.67 15.25
CA GLY A 102 4.05 2.56 15.55
C GLY A 102 2.65 2.86 15.03
N LEU A 103 2.13 1.98 14.17
CA LEU A 103 0.78 2.02 13.61
C LEU A 103 -0.01 0.87 14.19
N ASP A 104 -0.89 1.17 15.13
CA ASP A 104 -1.81 0.22 15.75
C ASP A 104 -3.15 0.29 15.04
N PHE A 105 -3.39 -0.65 14.14
CA PHE A 105 -4.65 -0.81 13.44
C PHE A 105 -5.68 -1.45 14.36
N LEU A 106 -6.85 -0.81 14.41
CA LEU A 106 -7.91 -1.15 15.34
C LEU A 106 -9.10 -1.75 14.59
N THR A 107 -9.68 -2.80 15.16
CA THR A 107 -11.03 -3.26 14.89
C THR A 107 -11.92 -2.88 16.05
N SER A 108 -12.72 -1.84 15.85
CA SER A 108 -13.70 -1.40 16.84
C SER A 108 -15.02 -2.09 16.60
N PHE A 109 -15.27 -3.17 17.33
CA PHE A 109 -16.52 -3.89 17.38
C PHE A 109 -17.13 -3.78 18.78
N PHE A 110 -18.45 -3.81 18.89
CA PHE A 110 -19.10 -3.92 20.19
C PHE A 110 -18.85 -5.34 20.76
N PRO A 111 -18.53 -5.50 22.06
CA PRO A 111 -18.43 -4.48 23.11
C PRO A 111 -17.03 -3.92 23.36
N GLN A 112 -15.99 -4.42 22.68
CA GLN A 112 -14.60 -4.06 22.92
C GLN A 112 -13.83 -3.93 21.60
N SER A 113 -13.04 -2.87 21.48
CA SER A 113 -12.09 -2.73 20.38
C SER A 113 -10.86 -3.62 20.61
N ALA A 114 -10.28 -4.11 19.52
CA ALA A 114 -9.03 -4.88 19.54
C ALA A 114 -8.01 -4.29 18.56
N VAL A 115 -6.72 -4.47 18.86
CA VAL A 115 -5.64 -4.19 17.92
C VAL A 115 -5.55 -5.38 16.95
N SER A 116 -5.94 -5.19 15.70
CA SER A 116 -5.92 -6.24 14.68
C SER A 116 -4.56 -6.39 14.00
N ALA A 117 -3.79 -5.30 13.93
CA ALA A 117 -2.38 -5.34 13.55
C ALA A 117 -1.59 -4.22 14.21
N ARG A 118 -0.32 -4.50 14.51
CA ARG A 118 0.68 -3.51 14.89
C ARG A 118 1.80 -3.55 13.87
N VAL A 119 2.10 -2.40 13.27
CA VAL A 119 3.17 -2.27 12.28
C VAL A 119 4.11 -1.15 12.71
N PHE A 120 5.40 -1.45 12.70
CA PHE A 120 6.44 -0.45 12.90
C PHE A 120 7.03 -0.05 11.56
N VAL A 121 7.13 1.25 11.33
CA VAL A 121 7.65 1.83 10.09
C VAL A 121 8.80 2.76 10.44
N ALA A 122 9.95 2.58 9.79
CA ALA A 122 11.08 3.50 9.97
C ALA A 122 10.64 4.94 9.65
N ALA A 123 11.02 5.92 10.48
CA ALA A 123 10.55 7.29 10.37
C ALA A 123 10.82 7.89 8.98
N GLY A 124 11.96 7.55 8.37
CA GLY A 124 12.34 7.96 7.01
C GLY A 124 11.39 7.51 5.89
N GLN A 125 10.60 6.45 6.11
CA GLN A 125 9.65 5.91 5.12
C GLN A 125 8.26 6.54 5.23
N VAL A 126 7.95 7.20 6.36
CA VAL A 126 6.61 7.73 6.64
C VAL A 126 6.16 8.81 5.67
N PRO A 127 7.01 9.77 5.24
CA PRO A 127 6.61 10.74 4.21
C PRO A 127 6.15 10.08 2.92
N ARG A 128 6.88 9.07 2.43
CA ARG A 128 6.54 8.33 1.22
C ARG A 128 5.26 7.48 1.38
N LEU A 129 5.06 6.88 2.55
CA LEU A 129 3.81 6.19 2.88
C LEU A 129 2.63 7.16 2.78
N LEU A 130 2.74 8.34 3.41
CA LEU A 130 1.70 9.36 3.39
C LEU A 130 1.35 9.80 1.96
N GLU A 131 2.37 10.10 1.15
CA GLU A 131 2.20 10.47 -0.27
C GLU A 131 1.50 9.36 -1.06
N SER A 132 1.88 8.10 -0.83
CA SER A 132 1.28 6.94 -1.53
C SER A 132 -0.20 6.78 -1.18
N LEU A 133 -0.56 6.94 0.11
CA LEU A 133 -1.96 6.87 0.55
C LEU A 133 -2.80 8.02 -0.04
N GLN A 134 -2.25 9.25 -0.07
CA GLN A 134 -2.91 10.40 -0.70
C GLN A 134 -3.12 10.20 -2.21
N GLY A 135 -2.11 9.66 -2.90
CA GLY A 135 -2.20 9.33 -4.31
C GLY A 135 -3.28 8.28 -4.60
N ALA A 136 -3.38 7.25 -3.74
CA ALA A 136 -4.39 6.20 -3.87
C ALA A 136 -5.82 6.74 -3.71
N VAL A 137 -6.05 7.67 -2.78
CA VAL A 137 -7.35 8.32 -2.60
C VAL A 137 -7.73 9.16 -3.82
N LYS A 138 -6.81 10.01 -4.30
CA LYS A 138 -7.04 10.81 -5.51
C LYS A 138 -7.35 9.95 -6.73
N GLN A 139 -6.65 8.84 -6.89
CA GLN A 139 -6.88 7.91 -7.99
C GLN A 139 -8.29 7.28 -7.91
N LEU A 140 -8.75 6.91 -6.72
CA LEU A 140 -10.10 6.39 -6.54
C LEU A 140 -11.16 7.45 -6.88
N GLU A 141 -10.99 8.68 -6.39
CA GLU A 141 -11.91 9.79 -6.66
C GLU A 141 -12.04 10.07 -8.16
N GLN A 142 -10.92 10.07 -8.89
CA GLN A 142 -10.92 10.24 -10.36
C GLN A 142 -11.68 9.13 -11.07
N ARG A 143 -11.49 7.86 -10.65
CA ARG A 143 -12.23 6.72 -11.19
C ARG A 143 -13.74 6.84 -10.94
N GLN A 144 -14.14 7.29 -9.74
CA GLN A 144 -15.55 7.50 -9.40
C GLN A 144 -16.19 8.64 -10.21
N GLN A 145 -15.40 9.66 -10.58
CA GLN A 145 -15.84 10.76 -11.43
C GLN A 145 -15.86 10.41 -12.93
N GLY A 146 -15.59 9.15 -13.29
CA GLY A 146 -15.60 8.68 -14.69
C GLY A 146 -14.40 9.14 -15.51
N ASN A 147 -13.34 9.64 -14.87
CA ASN A 147 -12.08 9.98 -15.53
C ASN A 147 -11.11 8.81 -15.34
N PRO A 148 -10.98 7.88 -16.31
CA PRO A 148 -10.09 6.76 -16.16
C PRO A 148 -8.65 7.27 -15.99
N PRO A 149 -7.83 6.63 -15.13
CA PRO A 149 -6.41 6.93 -15.10
C PRO A 149 -5.83 6.74 -16.52
N PRO A 150 -4.81 7.52 -16.92
CA PRO A 150 -4.14 7.29 -18.19
C PRO A 150 -3.78 5.82 -18.28
N ALA A 151 -4.25 5.14 -19.33
CA ALA A 151 -3.97 3.73 -19.55
C ALA A 151 -2.45 3.55 -19.51
N ASP A 152 -1.98 2.57 -18.74
CA ASP A 152 -0.61 2.11 -18.88
C ASP A 152 -0.44 1.68 -20.35
N PRO A 153 0.52 2.24 -21.11
CA PRO A 153 0.72 1.90 -22.53
C PRO A 153 1.18 0.45 -22.76
N SER A 154 1.10 -0.41 -21.74
CA SER A 154 1.58 -1.79 -21.74
C SER A 154 0.43 -2.81 -21.89
N SER A 155 -0.83 -2.40 -21.78
CA SER A 155 -1.99 -3.32 -21.89
C SER A 155 -2.46 -3.59 -23.33
N GLU A 156 -1.90 -2.91 -24.34
CA GLU A 156 -2.11 -3.24 -25.76
C GLU A 156 -1.03 -4.20 -26.27
N SER A 157 -1.00 -5.44 -25.79
CA SER A 157 -0.35 -6.54 -26.50
C SER A 157 -0.76 -7.90 -25.93
N SER A 158 -2.04 -8.25 -26.06
CA SER A 158 -2.42 -9.65 -26.14
C SER A 158 -2.96 -9.89 -27.56
N PRO A 159 -2.21 -10.58 -28.44
CA PRO A 159 -2.77 -11.01 -29.71
C PRO A 159 -3.87 -12.04 -29.42
N GLU A 160 -5.04 -11.77 -29.98
CA GLU A 160 -6.20 -12.66 -30.02
C GLU A 160 -5.76 -14.05 -30.53
N PRO A 161 -6.12 -15.16 -29.85
CA PRO A 161 -5.79 -16.49 -30.36
C PRO A 161 -6.55 -16.72 -31.68
N PRO A 162 -5.92 -17.33 -32.71
CA PRO A 162 -6.55 -17.51 -34.00
C PRO A 162 -7.79 -18.40 -33.86
N ALA A 163 -8.89 -17.94 -34.44
CA ALA A 163 -10.15 -18.67 -34.52
C ALA A 163 -9.93 -20.05 -35.18
N ASN A 164 -10.37 -21.12 -34.52
CA ASN A 164 -10.37 -22.46 -35.09
C ASN A 164 -11.19 -22.47 -36.40
N PRO A 165 -10.72 -23.15 -37.45
CA PRO A 165 -11.50 -23.29 -38.68
C PRO A 165 -12.78 -24.11 -38.42
N PRO A 166 -13.86 -23.86 -39.17
CA PRO A 166 -15.11 -24.60 -39.03
C PRO A 166 -14.92 -26.08 -39.41
N PRO A 167 -15.71 -27.00 -38.82
CA PRO A 167 -15.64 -28.41 -39.19
C PRO A 167 -16.10 -28.61 -40.63
N GLU A 168 -15.32 -29.34 -41.42
CA GLU A 168 -15.74 -29.84 -42.73
C GLU A 168 -16.79 -30.94 -42.56
N ALA A 169 -17.95 -30.70 -43.20
CA ALA A 169 -19.04 -31.61 -43.62
C ALA A 169 -19.56 -32.70 -42.65
#